data_AF-A0A4Y2RF51-F1
#
_entry.id   AF-A0A4Y2RF51-F1
#
_cell.length_a   1.000
_cell.length_b   1.000
_cell.length_c   1.000
_cell.angle_alpha   90.00
_cell.angle_beta   90.00
_cell.angle_gamma   90.00
#
_symmetry.space_group_name_H-M   'P 1'
#
loop_
_entity.id
_entity.type
_entity.pdbx_description
1 polymer ?
#
loop_
_entity_poly.entity_id
_entity_poly.type
_entity_poly.pdbx_seq_one_letter_code
_entity_poly.pdbx_strand_id
1 'polypeptide(L)'
;MKETYETVKHMLSSIEYSKHSWHIRADLKVIAVLVGLQAGYTEFFFCFLCQWDRKKHYIKKVWPKRQFLIPGVKNEKNEPLSASEKILLPPLHIKLGLMKNFVKAMDCGGSGFQYIRLMFPKVSETKIKEGIFVGPQFRQLMKSGV
;
A
#
# COMPACT_ATOMS: atom_id res chain seq x y z
N MET A 1 2.02 0.72 -20.63
CA MET A 1 1.59 -0.65 -20.26
C MET A 1 0.56 -0.53 -19.13
N LYS A 2 -0.60 -1.18 -19.23
CA LYS A 2 -1.64 -1.11 -18.17
C LYS A 2 -1.42 -2.24 -17.15
N GLU A 3 -1.51 -1.94 -15.87
CA GLU A 3 -1.40 -2.92 -14.78
C GLU A 3 -2.71 -3.71 -14.62
N THR A 4 -3.02 -4.55 -15.59
CA THR A 4 -4.18 -5.45 -15.54
C THR A 4 -3.76 -6.88 -15.18
N TYR A 5 -4.71 -7.66 -14.65
CA TYR A 5 -4.49 -9.08 -14.34
C TYR A 5 -3.90 -9.86 -15.52
N GLU A 6 -4.48 -9.72 -16.71
CA GLU A 6 -3.98 -10.43 -17.90
C GLU A 6 -2.56 -10.01 -18.29
N THR A 7 -2.23 -8.73 -18.17
CA THR A 7 -0.89 -8.22 -18.49
C THR A 7 0.14 -8.80 -17.52
N VAL A 8 -0.16 -8.81 -16.22
CA VAL A 8 0.73 -9.36 -15.19
C VAL A 8 0.86 -10.88 -15.33
N LYS A 9 -0.25 -11.58 -15.60
CA LYS A 9 -0.26 -13.02 -15.86
C LYS A 9 0.64 -13.37 -17.05
N HIS A 10 0.48 -12.66 -18.16
CA HIS A 10 1.31 -12.87 -19.35
C HIS A 10 2.80 -12.62 -19.05
N MET A 11 3.11 -11.54 -18.34
CA MET A 11 4.49 -11.23 -17.94
C MET A 11 5.12 -12.32 -17.07
N LEU A 12 4.38 -12.86 -16.09
CA LEU A 12 4.85 -13.94 -15.21
C LEU A 12 5.07 -15.25 -15.98
N SER A 13 4.23 -15.53 -16.98
CA SER A 13 4.42 -16.68 -17.87
C SER A 13 5.69 -16.53 -18.72
N SER A 14 5.95 -15.34 -19.26
CA SER A 14 7.13 -15.08 -20.10
C SER A 14 8.46 -15.23 -19.36
N ILE A 15 8.47 -15.03 -18.03
CA ILE A 15 9.65 -15.25 -17.19
C ILE A 15 9.65 -16.61 -16.48
N GLU A 16 8.70 -17.49 -16.83
CA GLU A 16 8.56 -18.83 -16.26
C GLU A 16 8.54 -18.83 -14.72
N TYR A 17 7.84 -17.87 -14.12
CA TYR A 17 7.87 -17.65 -12.66
C TYR A 17 7.55 -18.90 -11.84
N SER A 18 6.69 -19.78 -12.35
CA SER A 18 6.33 -21.06 -11.72
C SER A 18 7.54 -21.95 -11.44
N LYS A 19 8.58 -21.92 -12.29
CA LYS A 19 9.81 -22.72 -12.11
C LYS A 19 10.69 -22.17 -10.99
N HIS A 20 10.70 -20.86 -10.80
CA HIS A 20 11.67 -20.19 -9.95
C HIS A 20 11.12 -19.76 -8.59
N SER A 21 9.82 -19.50 -8.48
CA SER A 21 9.14 -19.17 -7.22
C SER A 21 9.85 -18.07 -6.39
N TRP A 22 10.33 -17.04 -7.08
CA TRP A 22 11.06 -15.92 -6.48
C TRP A 22 10.18 -15.10 -5.54
N HIS A 23 10.81 -14.34 -4.64
CA HIS A 23 10.08 -13.36 -3.84
C HIS A 23 9.78 -12.12 -4.67
N ILE A 24 8.52 -11.68 -4.68
CA ILE A 24 8.08 -10.50 -5.43
C ILE A 24 7.96 -9.32 -4.46
N ARG A 25 8.61 -8.21 -4.78
CA ARG A 25 8.37 -6.91 -4.15
C ARG A 25 7.84 -5.95 -5.19
N ALA A 26 6.63 -5.45 -5.00
CA ALA A 26 6.00 -4.51 -5.92
C ALA A 26 5.17 -3.47 -5.15
N ASP A 27 4.66 -2.47 -5.86
CA ASP A 27 3.67 -1.54 -5.30
C ASP A 27 2.39 -2.27 -4.85
N LEU A 28 1.68 -1.69 -3.88
CA LEU A 28 0.45 -2.28 -3.33
C LEU A 28 -0.61 -2.55 -4.40
N LYS A 29 -0.68 -1.72 -5.46
CA LYS A 29 -1.61 -1.93 -6.56
C LYS A 29 -1.28 -3.19 -7.37
N VAL A 30 0.01 -3.44 -7.65
CA VAL A 30 0.46 -4.65 -8.36
C VAL A 30 0.30 -5.87 -7.45
N ILE A 31 0.56 -5.74 -6.15
CA ILE A 31 0.31 -6.80 -5.17
C ILE A 31 -1.17 -7.20 -5.20
N ALA A 32 -2.11 -6.24 -5.20
CA ALA A 32 -3.54 -6.53 -5.30
C ALA A 32 -3.87 -7.35 -6.56
N VAL A 33 -3.25 -7.03 -7.70
CA VAL A 33 -3.42 -7.82 -8.93
C VAL A 33 -2.85 -9.23 -8.77
N LEU A 34 -1.66 -9.38 -8.18
CA LEU A 34 -1.00 -10.68 -7.96
C LEU A 34 -1.80 -11.61 -7.04
N VAL A 35 -2.46 -11.05 -6.02
CA VAL A 35 -3.31 -11.83 -5.10
C VAL A 35 -4.76 -11.96 -5.60
N GLY A 36 -5.08 -11.42 -6.77
CA GLY A 36 -6.42 -11.53 -7.38
C GLY A 36 -7.49 -10.65 -6.72
N LEU A 37 -7.12 -9.64 -5.94
CA LEU A 37 -8.07 -8.71 -5.32
C LEU A 37 -8.71 -7.79 -6.35
N GLN A 38 -10.00 -7.47 -6.14
CA GLN A 38 -10.70 -6.48 -6.95
C GLN A 38 -10.05 -5.10 -6.80
N ALA A 39 -9.71 -4.48 -7.93
CA ALA A 39 -9.24 -3.10 -7.95
C ALA A 39 -10.39 -2.13 -7.65
N GLY A 40 -10.19 -1.21 -6.69
CA GLY A 40 -11.15 -0.18 -6.31
C GLY A 40 -11.36 -0.07 -4.79
N TYR A 41 -12.03 1.00 -4.34
CA TYR A 41 -12.46 1.14 -2.95
C TYR A 41 -13.76 0.34 -2.74
N THR A 42 -13.67 -0.98 -2.63
CA THR A 42 -14.83 -1.84 -2.37
C THR A 42 -15.17 -1.90 -0.88
N GLU A 43 -16.46 -1.97 -0.55
CA GLU A 43 -17.05 -2.00 0.80
C GLU A 43 -16.47 -3.06 1.75
N PHE A 44 -15.75 -4.06 1.23
CA PHE A 44 -15.27 -5.20 1.99
C PHE A 44 -13.77 -5.47 1.76
N PHE A 45 -13.12 -6.07 2.76
CA PHE A 45 -11.73 -6.57 2.85
C PHE A 45 -10.71 -6.14 1.77
N PHE A 46 -9.92 -5.08 2.04
CA PHE A 46 -8.77 -4.71 1.21
C PHE A 46 -7.47 -5.46 1.58
N CYS A 47 -7.46 -6.20 2.70
CA CYS A 47 -6.26 -6.86 3.20
C CYS A 47 -6.17 -8.32 2.72
N PHE A 48 -5.06 -8.64 2.04
CA PHE A 48 -4.75 -10.02 1.63
C PHE A 48 -4.18 -10.87 2.77
N LEU A 49 -3.67 -10.25 3.84
CA LEU A 49 -3.06 -10.94 4.98
C LEU A 49 -4.07 -11.32 6.06
N CYS A 50 -5.09 -10.50 6.29
CA CYS A 50 -6.04 -10.71 7.38
C CYS A 50 -7.47 -10.40 6.97
N GLN A 51 -8.40 -11.00 7.71
CA GLN A 51 -9.82 -10.74 7.54
C GLN A 51 -10.19 -9.44 8.27
N TRP A 52 -9.71 -8.31 7.77
CA TRP A 52 -10.06 -6.97 8.28
C TRP A 52 -11.43 -6.48 7.81
N ASP A 53 -12.27 -6.04 8.75
CA ASP A 53 -13.59 -5.45 8.50
C ASP A 53 -13.61 -3.96 8.88
N ARG A 54 -14.00 -3.11 7.91
CA ARG A 54 -14.10 -1.65 8.05
C ARG A 54 -14.98 -1.22 9.22
N LYS A 55 -16.07 -1.93 9.51
CA LYS A 55 -17.04 -1.49 10.54
C LYS A 55 -16.52 -1.63 11.95
N LYS A 56 -15.57 -2.54 12.18
CA LYS A 56 -15.09 -2.92 13.52
C LYS A 56 -13.64 -2.51 13.75
N HIS A 57 -13.05 -1.70 12.88
CA HIS A 57 -11.61 -1.40 12.91
C HIS A 57 -11.18 -0.61 14.16
N TYR A 58 -12.05 0.19 14.76
CA TYR A 58 -11.78 0.88 16.03
C TYR A 58 -11.94 -0.02 17.26
N ILE A 59 -12.64 -1.15 17.13
CA ILE A 59 -12.97 -2.05 18.25
C ILE A 59 -11.99 -3.23 18.30
N LYS A 60 -11.60 -3.74 17.12
CA LYS A 60 -10.78 -4.94 16.98
C LYS A 60 -9.42 -4.61 16.37
N LYS A 61 -8.37 -4.84 17.15
CA LYS A 61 -6.97 -4.65 16.73
C LYS A 61 -6.38 -5.89 16.06
N VAL A 62 -6.66 -7.08 16.59
CA VAL A 62 -6.10 -8.35 16.10
C VAL A 62 -7.12 -9.05 15.22
N TRP A 63 -6.74 -9.36 13.98
CA TRP A 63 -7.61 -9.98 12.98
C TRP A 63 -7.10 -11.37 12.59
N PRO A 64 -8.00 -12.33 12.33
CA PRO A 64 -7.58 -13.66 11.93
C PRO A 64 -6.87 -13.60 10.58
N LYS A 65 -5.79 -14.38 10.43
CA LYS A 65 -5.05 -14.50 9.18
C LYS A 65 -5.97 -15.05 8.09
N ARG A 66 -5.85 -14.53 6.87
CA ARG A 66 -6.53 -15.11 5.71
C ARG A 66 -5.78 -16.38 5.30
N GLN A 67 -6.49 -17.51 5.28
CA GLN A 67 -5.91 -18.81 4.89
C GLN A 67 -6.00 -19.07 3.39
N PHE A 68 -7.10 -18.64 2.76
CA PHE A 68 -7.35 -18.87 1.34
C PHE A 68 -7.83 -17.58 0.66
N LEU A 69 -7.37 -17.39 -0.58
CA LEU A 69 -7.80 -16.34 -1.50
C LEU A 69 -8.70 -17.01 -2.56
N ILE A 70 -9.99 -17.16 -2.25
CA ILE A 70 -10.94 -17.89 -3.09
C ILE A 70 -11.69 -16.88 -3.97
N PRO A 71 -11.62 -16.98 -5.30
CA PRO A 71 -12.37 -16.09 -6.20
C PRO A 71 -13.88 -16.09 -5.89
N GLY A 72 -14.51 -14.91 -5.93
CA GLY A 72 -15.93 -14.71 -5.64
C GLY A 72 -16.27 -14.55 -4.15
N VAL A 73 -15.33 -14.82 -3.25
CA VAL A 73 -15.50 -14.63 -1.80
C VAL A 73 -14.71 -13.40 -1.37
N LYS A 74 -15.26 -12.56 -0.47
CA LYS A 74 -14.53 -11.49 0.25
C LYS A 74 -13.63 -10.55 -0.60
N ASN A 75 -14.06 -10.25 -1.84
CA ASN A 75 -13.46 -9.32 -2.83
C ASN A 75 -12.28 -9.87 -3.66
N GLU A 76 -12.04 -11.16 -3.63
CA GLU A 76 -11.19 -11.82 -4.60
C GLU A 76 -11.95 -11.95 -5.93
N LYS A 77 -11.45 -11.33 -6.99
CA LYS A 77 -12.06 -11.39 -8.33
C LYS A 77 -11.45 -12.51 -9.18
N ASN A 78 -10.14 -12.66 -9.07
CA ASN A 78 -9.36 -13.58 -9.90
C ASN A 78 -8.59 -14.56 -9.02
N GLU A 79 -8.12 -15.64 -9.62
CA GLU A 79 -7.19 -16.55 -8.97
C GLU A 79 -5.86 -15.84 -8.65
N PRO A 80 -5.22 -16.15 -7.51
CA PRO A 80 -3.92 -15.58 -7.19
C PRO A 80 -2.85 -16.10 -8.16
N LEU A 81 -2.06 -15.18 -8.72
CA LEU A 81 -0.94 -15.48 -9.63
C LEU A 81 0.34 -15.86 -8.87
N SER A 82 0.42 -15.55 -7.58
CA SER A 82 1.53 -15.90 -6.71
C SER A 82 1.04 -16.21 -5.30
N ALA A 83 1.73 -17.13 -4.64
CA ALA A 83 1.53 -17.40 -3.21
C ALA A 83 1.76 -16.11 -2.39
N SER A 84 0.91 -15.89 -1.38
CA SER A 84 0.95 -14.69 -0.53
C SER A 84 2.26 -14.59 0.27
N GLU A 85 2.85 -15.73 0.60
CA GLU A 85 4.11 -15.90 1.34
C GLU A 85 5.31 -15.41 0.54
N LYS A 86 5.20 -15.40 -0.80
CA LYS A 86 6.25 -14.93 -1.70
C LYS A 86 6.21 -13.42 -1.92
N ILE A 87 5.16 -12.75 -1.43
CA ILE A 87 4.97 -11.31 -1.61
C ILE A 87 5.59 -10.56 -0.44
N LEU A 88 6.57 -9.72 -0.75
CA LEU A 88 7.20 -8.81 0.19
C LEU A 88 6.49 -7.47 0.16
N LEU A 89 5.98 -7.06 1.32
CA LEU A 89 5.38 -5.73 1.48
C LEU A 89 6.42 -4.63 1.20
N PRO A 90 6.09 -3.58 0.43
CA PRO A 90 7.00 -2.48 0.13
C PRO A 90 7.06 -1.48 1.30
N PRO A 91 8.11 -1.48 2.15
CA PRO A 91 8.09 -0.70 3.39
C PRO A 91 8.05 0.81 3.14
N LEU A 92 8.66 1.26 2.03
CA LEU A 92 8.68 2.66 1.64
C LEU A 92 7.29 3.19 1.27
N HIS A 93 6.53 2.44 0.47
CA HIS A 93 5.18 2.86 0.04
C HIS A 93 4.21 2.93 1.23
N ILE A 94 4.32 2.00 2.18
CA ILE A 94 3.55 2.03 3.43
C ILE A 94 3.90 3.28 4.25
N LYS A 95 5.20 3.55 4.44
CA LYS A 95 5.66 4.72 5.19
C LYS A 95 5.22 6.05 4.57
N LEU A 96 5.30 6.17 3.25
CA LEU A 96 4.82 7.34 2.52
C LEU A 96 3.29 7.51 2.63
N GLY A 97 2.53 6.42 2.54
CA GLY A 97 1.08 6.45 2.74
C GLY A 97 0.67 6.88 4.15
N LEU A 98 1.37 6.39 5.18
CA LEU A 98 1.16 6.82 6.57
C LEU A 98 1.49 8.29 6.77
N MET A 99 2.62 8.75 6.24
CA MET A 99 3.02 10.16 6.31
C MET A 99 1.97 11.06 5.64
N LYS A 100 1.45 10.64 4.49
CA LYS A 100 0.39 11.35 3.80
C LYS A 100 -0.84 11.54 4.70
N ASN A 101 -1.31 10.46 5.32
CA ASN A 101 -2.46 10.52 6.22
C ASN A 101 -2.18 11.37 7.45
N PHE A 102 -0.97 11.28 8.01
CA PHE A 102 -0.56 12.08 9.16
C PHE A 102 -0.61 13.58 8.83
N VAL A 103 0.04 14.00 7.73
CA VAL A 103 0.08 15.41 7.33
C VAL A 103 -1.31 15.95 6.97
N LYS A 104 -2.16 15.13 6.33
CA LYS A 104 -3.56 15.51 6.05
C LYS A 104 -4.41 15.72 7.31
N ALA A 105 -4.09 15.03 8.40
CA ALA A 105 -4.79 15.16 9.67
C ALA A 105 -4.24 16.31 10.54
N MET A 106 -3.09 16.89 10.18
CA MET A 106 -2.52 18.00 10.95
C MET A 106 -3.30 19.30 10.73
N ASP A 107 -3.35 20.12 11.78
CA ASP A 107 -3.79 21.50 11.65
C ASP A 107 -2.79 22.30 10.82
N CYS A 108 -3.29 22.93 9.74
CA CYS A 108 -2.48 23.78 8.86
C CYS A 108 -1.96 25.04 9.57
N GLY A 109 -2.65 25.50 10.62
CA GLY A 109 -2.20 26.59 11.48
C GLY A 109 -1.21 26.14 12.57
N GLY A 110 -1.11 24.84 12.82
CA GLY A 110 -0.31 24.27 13.89
C GLY A 110 1.20 24.37 13.65
N SER A 111 1.95 24.38 14.75
CA SER A 111 3.42 24.44 14.73
C SER A 111 4.06 23.30 13.95
N GLY A 112 3.47 22.10 13.97
CA GLY A 112 3.94 20.94 13.20
C GLY A 112 3.88 21.17 11.69
N PHE A 113 2.78 21.73 11.17
CA PHE A 113 2.66 22.04 9.73
C PHE A 113 3.63 23.15 9.32
N GLN A 114 3.79 24.19 10.15
CA GLN A 114 4.75 25.26 9.93
C GLN A 114 6.19 24.74 9.88
N TYR A 115 6.54 23.80 10.76
CA TYR A 115 7.86 23.16 10.76
C TYR A 115 8.14 22.44 9.43
N ILE A 116 7.18 21.66 8.92
CA ILE A 116 7.34 20.97 7.63
C ILE A 116 7.51 21.98 6.48
N ARG A 117 6.74 23.08 6.50
CA ARG A 117 6.84 24.16 5.51
C ARG A 117 8.22 24.81 5.53
N LEU A 118 8.79 25.05 6.70
CA LEU A 118 10.14 25.60 6.87
C LEU A 118 11.24 24.62 6.46
N MET A 119 11.06 23.32 6.72
CA MET A 119 12.01 22.28 6.30
C MET A 119 12.08 22.13 4.78
N PHE A 120 10.96 22.36 4.08
CA PHE A 120 10.84 22.18 2.64
C PHE A 120 10.37 23.46 1.92
N PRO A 121 11.15 24.56 1.93
CA PRO A 121 10.71 25.84 1.38
C PRO A 121 10.51 25.82 -0.14
N LYS A 122 11.09 24.84 -0.84
CA LYS A 122 10.95 24.63 -2.29
C LYS A 122 9.74 23.78 -2.67
N VAL A 123 9.02 23.21 -1.69
CA VAL A 123 7.82 22.41 -1.93
C VAL A 123 6.60 23.30 -1.74
N SER A 124 5.66 23.25 -2.69
CA SER A 124 4.44 24.07 -2.58
C SER A 124 3.60 23.66 -1.38
N GLU A 125 2.96 24.64 -0.75
CA GLU A 125 2.07 24.40 0.39
C GLU A 125 0.97 23.38 0.05
N THR A 126 0.45 23.41 -1.18
CA THR A 126 -0.52 22.43 -1.68
C THR A 126 0.00 20.99 -1.66
N LYS A 127 1.26 20.77 -2.06
CA LYS A 127 1.88 19.43 -2.01
C LYS A 127 2.10 18.98 -0.56
N ILE A 128 2.48 19.91 0.32
CA ILE A 128 2.63 19.62 1.75
C ILE A 128 1.27 19.26 2.37
N LYS A 129 0.21 20.05 2.15
CA LYS A 129 -1.17 19.73 2.62
C LYS A 129 -1.66 18.38 2.13
N GLU A 130 -1.37 18.05 0.87
CA GLU A 130 -1.72 16.75 0.31
C GLU A 130 -0.83 15.60 0.79
N GLY A 131 0.20 15.89 1.60
CA GLY A 131 1.13 14.91 2.15
C GLY A 131 2.00 14.25 1.08
N ILE A 132 2.29 14.98 0.00
CA ILE A 132 3.05 14.47 -1.15
C ILE A 132 4.54 14.72 -0.90
N PHE A 133 5.24 13.68 -0.46
CA PHE A 133 6.68 13.68 -0.25
C PHE A 133 7.36 12.63 -1.12
N VAL A 134 8.56 12.95 -1.60
CA VAL A 134 9.45 11.96 -2.23
C VAL A 134 10.29 11.24 -1.18
N GLY A 135 10.84 10.07 -1.53
CA GLY A 135 11.66 9.26 -0.64
C GLY A 135 12.75 10.04 0.13
N PRO A 136 13.55 10.90 -0.53
CA PRO A 136 14.55 11.74 0.16
C PRO A 136 13.97 12.71 1.19
N GLN A 137 12.86 13.39 0.88
CA GLN A 137 12.19 14.31 1.79
C GLN A 137 11.62 13.57 3.01
N PHE A 138 10.97 12.42 2.77
CA PHE A 138 10.51 11.57 3.86
C PHE A 138 11.65 11.11 4.77
N ARG A 139 12.79 10.69 4.19
CA ARG A 139 13.97 10.32 4.98
C ARG A 139 14.50 11.49 5.80
N GLN A 140 14.53 12.70 5.24
CA GLN A 140 14.94 13.91 5.96
C GLN A 140 14.01 14.23 7.13
N LEU A 141 12.70 14.14 6.92
CA LEU A 141 11.70 14.40 7.96
C LEU A 141 11.72 13.33 9.07
N MET A 142 12.06 12.09 8.72
CA MET A 142 12.22 11.00 9.70
C MET A 142 13.62 10.91 10.31
N LYS A 143 14.58 11.76 9.92
CA LYS A 143 15.86 11.83 10.63
C LYS A 143 15.56 12.36 12.02
N SER A 144 15.75 11.52 13.03
CA SER A 144 15.69 11.91 14.42
C SER A 144 16.63 13.08 14.65
N GLY A 145 16.10 14.18 15.20
CA GLY A 145 16.92 15.13 15.94
C GLY A 145 17.31 14.46 17.26
N VAL A 146 18.37 13.65 17.20
CA VAL A 146 19.25 13.26 18.31
C VAL A 146 20.65 13.17 17.73
#